data_AF-A0A5K1FZH9-F1
#
_entry.id   AF-A0A5K1FZH9-F1
#
_cell.length_a   1.000
_cell.length_b   1.000
_cell.length_c   1.000
_cell.angle_alpha   90.00
_cell.angle_beta   90.00
_cell.angle_gamma   90.00
#
_symmetry.space_group_name_H-M   'P 1'
#
loop_
_entity.id
_entity.type
_entity.pdbx_description
1 polymer ?
#
loop_
_entity_poly.entity_id
_entity_poly.type
_entity_poly.pdbx_seq_one_letter_code
_entity_poly.pdbx_strand_id
1 'polypeptide(L)' 'KSNGAVTPLILVINKIDCATSSFQLQDTLAGTFVKQVTTCAITGQGLPDLDSAILEVLGLDKVLSGGRSWAVNQ' A
#
# COMPACT_ATOMS: atom_id res chain seq x y z
N LYS A 1 1.70 -26.95 13.51
CA LYS A 1 2.29 -25.99 12.54
C LYS A 1 1.45 -24.72 12.65
N SER A 2 1.86 -23.76 13.49
CA SER A 2 1.13 -22.49 13.62
C SER A 2 1.25 -21.77 12.28
N ASN A 3 0.12 -21.57 11.62
CA ASN A 3 0.05 -20.74 10.42
C ASN A 3 0.12 -19.30 10.92
N GLY A 4 1.34 -18.82 11.22
CA GLY A 4 1.56 -17.42 11.59
C GLY A 4 1.16 -16.58 10.39
N ALA A 5 -0.05 -16.03 10.41
CA ALA A 5 -0.50 -15.12 9.36
C ALA A 5 0.41 -13.90 9.39
N VAL A 6 1.24 -13.77 8.35
CA VAL A 6 2.08 -12.59 8.18
C VAL A 6 1.16 -11.46 7.74
N THR A 7 0.98 -10.45 8.58
CA THR A 7 0.24 -9.24 8.22
C THR A 7 1.02 -8.50 7.14
N PRO A 8 0.45 -8.26 5.95
CA PRO A 8 1.14 -7.52 4.91
C PRO A 8 1.34 -6.06 5.31
N LEU A 9 2.52 -5.50 5.00
CA LEU A 9 2.89 -4.14 5.36
C LEU A 9 3.11 -3.29 4.10
N ILE A 10 2.54 -2.08 4.09
CA ILE A 10 2.74 -1.07 3.05
C ILE A 10 3.56 0.08 3.64
N LEU A 11 4.63 0.49 2.98
CA LEU A 11 5.40 1.68 3.34
C LEU A 11 4.80 2.90 2.63
N VAL A 12 4.34 3.89 3.40
CA VAL A 12 3.82 5.15 2.86
C VAL A 12 4.79 6.28 3.18
N ILE A 13 5.39 6.85 2.14
CA ILE A 13 6.29 8.00 2.25
C ILE A 13 5.45 9.25 2.04
N ASN A 14 5.28 10.06 3.08
CA ASN A 14 4.58 11.34 2.99
C ASN A 14 5.56 12.48 2.67
N LYS A 15 5.03 13.59 2.14
CA LYS A 15 5.73 14.88 1.96
C LYS A 15 6.77 14.89 0.82
N ILE A 16 6.39 14.31 -0.30
CA ILE A 16 7.26 14.16 -1.50
C ILE A 16 7.53 15.50 -2.19
N ASP A 17 6.64 16.47 -1.96
CA ASP A 17 6.75 17.86 -2.37
C ASP A 17 7.94 18.59 -1.73
N CYS A 18 8.44 18.11 -0.59
CA CYS A 18 9.58 18.71 0.12
C CYS A 18 10.85 17.85 0.09
N ALA A 19 10.80 16.64 -0.48
CA ALA A 19 11.91 15.69 -0.40
C ALA A 19 12.66 15.57 -1.74
N THR A 20 13.80 16.24 -1.85
CA THR A 20 14.78 15.97 -2.92
C THR A 20 15.63 14.72 -2.64
N SER A 21 15.56 14.15 -1.42
CA SER A 21 16.49 13.11 -0.94
C SER A 21 15.82 12.00 -0.11
N SER A 22 14.81 11.31 -0.65
CA SER A 22 14.14 10.19 0.06
C SER A 22 14.49 8.81 -0.50
N PHE A 23 15.77 8.55 -0.81
CA PHE A 23 16.20 7.26 -1.39
C PHE A 23 16.96 6.35 -0.42
N GLN A 24 17.50 6.84 0.71
CA GLN A 24 18.30 5.99 1.63
C GLN A 24 17.47 5.07 2.54
N LEU A 25 16.19 5.36 2.78
CA LEU A 25 15.34 4.50 3.61
C LEU A 25 14.93 3.21 2.89
N GLN A 26 14.91 3.21 1.55
CA GLN A 26 14.46 2.09 0.72
C GLN A 26 15.37 0.86 0.89
N ASP A 27 16.68 1.06 0.84
CA ASP A 27 17.66 -0.03 0.95
C ASP A 27 17.65 -0.65 2.36
N THR A 28 17.37 0.15 3.39
CA THR A 28 17.38 -0.31 4.79
C THR A 28 16.17 -1.18 5.13
N LEU A 29 15.05 -0.99 4.43
CA LEU A 29 13.77 -1.65 4.70
C LEU A 29 13.36 -2.66 3.63
N ALA A 30 14.24 -2.91 2.66
CA ALA A 30 14.00 -3.85 1.57
C ALA A 30 13.61 -5.22 2.12
N GLY A 31 12.49 -5.77 1.60
CA GLY A 31 11.96 -7.08 2.01
C GLY A 31 11.01 -7.07 3.22
N THR A 32 10.84 -5.95 3.92
CA THR A 32 9.85 -5.84 5.02
C THR A 32 8.46 -5.50 4.51
N PHE A 33 8.39 -4.65 3.47
CA PHE A 33 7.14 -4.13 2.92
C PHE A 33 6.83 -4.79 1.59
N VAL A 34 5.56 -5.14 1.39
CA VAL A 34 5.09 -5.74 0.12
C VAL A 34 4.84 -4.69 -0.95
N LYS A 35 4.62 -3.43 -0.54
CA LYS A 35 4.43 -2.27 -1.42
C LYS A 35 5.01 -1.02 -0.80
N GLN A 36 5.32 -0.06 -1.66
CA GLN A 36 5.70 1.29 -1.28
C GLN A 36 4.86 2.29 -2.08
N VAL A 37 4.37 3.33 -1.41
CA VAL A 37 3.61 4.41 -2.03
C VAL A 37 4.15 5.76 -1.57
N THR A 38 4.25 6.67 -2.53
CA THR A 38 4.87 7.99 -2.39
C THR A 38 3.73 9.01 -2.46
N THR A 39 3.54 9.79 -1.40
CA THR A 39 2.34 10.64 -1.22
C THR A 39 2.69 12.05 -0.77
N CYS A 40 1.80 13.00 -1.03
CA CYS A 40 1.79 14.31 -0.38
C CYS A 40 0.41 14.54 0.22
N ALA A 41 0.30 14.47 1.55
CA ALA A 41 -0.97 14.70 2.24
C ALA A 41 -1.51 16.13 2.05
N ILE A 42 -0.65 17.11 1.76
CA ILE A 42 -1.06 18.51 1.54
C ILE A 42 -1.75 18.66 0.18
N THR A 43 -1.22 18.03 -0.87
CA THR A 43 -1.77 18.15 -2.24
C THR A 43 -2.73 17.01 -2.60
N GLY A 44 -2.76 15.94 -1.80
CA GLY A 44 -3.49 14.71 -2.10
C GLY A 44 -2.82 13.80 -3.13
N GLN A 45 -1.61 14.16 -3.60
CA GLN A 45 -0.88 13.35 -4.57
C GLN A 45 -0.57 11.95 -4.01
N GLY A 46 -0.78 10.91 -4.81
CA GLY A 46 -0.50 9.52 -4.46
C GLY A 46 -1.53 8.86 -3.53
N LEU A 47 -2.57 9.56 -3.08
CA LEU A 47 -3.65 8.95 -2.29
C LEU A 47 -4.45 7.90 -3.09
N PRO A 48 -4.83 8.11 -4.37
CA PRO A 48 -5.48 7.07 -5.17
C PRO A 48 -4.60 5.84 -5.40
N ASP A 49 -3.28 6.03 -5.48
CA ASP A 49 -2.31 4.94 -5.59
C ASP A 49 -2.21 4.15 -4.28
N LEU A 50 -2.34 4.84 -3.14
CA LEU A 50 -2.41 4.20 -1.82
C LEU A 50 -3.67 3.36 -1.68
N ASP A 51 -4.83 3.89 -2.07
CA ASP A 51 -6.10 3.15 -2.06
C ASP A 51 -5.99 1.88 -2.94
N SER A 52 -5.41 2.02 -4.13
CA SER A 52 -5.17 0.89 -5.05
C SER A 52 -4.23 -0.15 -4.44
N ALA A 53 -3.14 0.29 -3.80
CA ALA A 53 -2.19 -0.59 -3.14
C ALA A 53 -2.82 -1.38 -1.98
N ILE A 54 -3.71 -0.75 -1.20
CA ILE A 54 -4.47 -1.41 -0.14
C ILE A 54 -5.39 -2.47 -0.72
N LEU A 55 -6.16 -2.13 -1.76
CA LEU A 55 -7.06 -3.08 -2.42
C LEU A 55 -6.31 -4.29 -2.98
N GLU A 56 -5.15 -4.08 -3.60
CA GLU A 56 -4.32 -5.17 -4.12
C GLU A 56 -3.76 -6.05 -3.01
N VAL A 57 -3.28 -5.46 -1.90
CA VAL A 57 -2.78 -6.22 -0.74
C VAL A 57 -3.89 -7.06 -0.09
N LEU A 58 -5.12 -6.56 -0.10
CA LEU A 58 -6.29 -7.29 0.37
C LEU A 58 -6.86 -8.28 -0.66
N GLY A 59 -6.31 -8.33 -1.88
CA GLY A 59 -6.84 -9.16 -2.97
C GLY A 59 -8.23 -8.73 -3.46
N LEU A 60 -8.59 -7.47 -3.25
CA LEU A 60 -9.88 -6.86 -3.61
C LEU A 60 -9.81 -6.05 -4.92
N ASP A 61 -8.64 -6.01 -5.58
CA ASP A 61 -8.40 -5.28 -6.83
C ASP A 61 -9.09 -5.91 -8.05
N LYS A 62 -9.53 -7.17 -7.95
CA LYS A 62 -10.11 -7.93 -9.06
C LYS A 62 -11.59 -8.19 -8.84
N VAL A 63 -12.42 -7.31 -9.39
CA VAL A 63 -13.82 -7.66 -9.67
C VAL A 63 -13.87 -8.19 -11.10
N LEU A 64 -14.17 -9.48 -11.26
CA LEU A 64 -14.44 -10.05 -12.58
C LEU A 64 -15.62 -9.30 -13.22
N SER A 65 -15.53 -8.99 -14.51
CA SER A 65 -16.62 -8.32 -15.24
C SER A 65 -17.91 -9.14 -15.12
N GLY A 66 -18.91 -8.57 -14.42
CA GLY A 66 -20.20 -9.21 -14.14
C GLY A 66 -20.42 -9.64 -12.67
N GLY A 67 -19.42 -9.51 -11.80
CA GLY A 67 -19.53 -9.80 -10.36
C GLY A 67 -19.93 -8.59 -9.50
N ARG A 68 -20.29 -8.85 -8.23
CA ARG A 68 -20.48 -7.83 -7.18
C ARG A 68 -19.63 -8.19 -5.97
N SER A 69 -18.81 -7.24 -5.51
CA SER A 69 -17.97 -7.40 -4.32
C SER A 69 -18.75 -7.10 -3.04
N TRP A 70 -18.51 -7.89 -2.00
CA TRP A 70 -19.05 -7.69 -0.66
C TRP A 70 -17.92 -7.87 0.35
N ALA A 71 -17.78 -6.93 1.27
CA ALA A 71 -16.89 -7.07 2.42
C ALA A 71 -17.63 -7.77 3.56
N VAL A 72 -16.99 -8.76 4.19
CA VAL A 72 -17.50 -9.45 5.38
C VAL A 72 -16.73 -8.92 6.59
N ASN A 73 -17.43 -8.41 7.61
CA ASN A 73 -16.80 -8.08 8.89
C ASN A 73 -16.50 -9.37 9.67
N GLN A 74 -15.26 -9.52 10.13
CA GLN A 74 -14.83 -10.60 11.04
C GLN A 74 -14.89 -10.12 12.49
#